data_AF-A0A433Q252-F1
#
_entry.id   AF-A0A433Q252-F1
#
_cell.length_a   1.000
_cell.length_b   1.000
_cell.length_c   1.000
_cell.angle_alpha   90.00
_cell.angle_beta   90.00
_cell.angle_gamma   90.00
#
_symmetry.space_group_name_H-M   'P 1'
#
loop_
_entity.id
_entity.type
_entity.pdbx_description
1 polymer ?
#
loop_
_entity_poly.entity_id
_entity_poly.type
_entity_poly.pdbx_seq_one_letter_code
_entity_poly.pdbx_strand_id
1 'polypeptide(L)'
;MYVLIYTICHRGKIAPDDVRPACSDGNIKTTGSTSHQKATILLSSPIHTHTMSPVTFVNPKANETYEALLATTEELQRTDKRFAQLADDKQIGKTKEALEKKLHKVTVVENREAALELIKTLIPKGASVNNSHSTSLEEIGFVEYLKTATEWNNIHAEILKETDFAKSMALRRGAGSSVDYFISTPTAVSETGDLIFSDGSGSRVGPIAFSASNVILVVGAQKVVATEEEGVRRTEEFVVPFETARFRVTRPDADAKTCNLMVVKSGFPYFPGRMHVVFVKEHLGYITVWNRKTRFEDGREIEWDIVGHDLGAYPTFVCVFTFDTKK
;
A
#
# COMPACT_ATOMS: atom_id res chain seq x y z
N MET A 1 -21.40 2.94 22.89
CA MET A 1 -20.27 2.71 21.97
C MET A 1 -19.25 1.91 22.75
N TYR A 2 -19.16 0.62 22.50
CA TYR A 2 -18.21 -0.26 23.19
C TYR A 2 -17.03 -0.49 22.27
N VAL A 3 -15.82 -0.22 22.76
CA VAL A 3 -14.58 -0.59 22.07
C VAL A 3 -14.16 -1.92 22.67
N LEU A 4 -14.23 -2.99 21.89
CA LEU A 4 -13.72 -4.29 22.30
C LEU A 4 -12.32 -4.44 21.72
N ILE A 5 -11.29 -4.29 22.57
CA ILE A 5 -9.89 -4.48 22.19
C ILE A 5 -9.54 -5.94 22.45
N TYR A 6 -9.31 -6.73 21.40
CA TYR A 6 -8.67 -8.02 21.55
C TYR A 6 -7.18 -7.88 21.28
N THR A 7 -6.36 -8.17 22.29
CA THR A 7 -4.94 -8.45 22.11
C THR A 7 -4.76 -9.95 22.03
N ILE A 8 -4.52 -10.50 20.84
CA ILE A 8 -4.16 -11.91 20.70
C ILE A 8 -2.63 -11.99 20.77
N CYS A 9 -2.12 -12.26 21.98
CA CYS A 9 -0.72 -12.59 22.19
C CYS A 9 -0.58 -14.11 22.12
N HIS A 10 -0.02 -14.65 21.05
CA HIS A 10 0.27 -16.08 20.97
C HIS A 10 1.49 -16.40 21.86
N ARG A 11 1.26 -16.83 23.11
CA ARG A 11 2.29 -17.49 23.93
C ARG A 11 2.29 -18.98 23.62
N GLY A 12 3.41 -19.49 23.11
CA GLY A 12 3.67 -20.92 23.03
C GLY A 12 3.60 -21.59 24.42
N LYS A 13 2.96 -22.77 24.46
CA LYS A 13 2.84 -23.75 25.56
C LYS A 13 2.74 -23.18 26.98
N ILE A 14 1.51 -22.98 27.45
CA ILE A 14 1.19 -22.77 28.87
C ILE A 14 0.59 -24.07 29.43
N ALA A 15 1.20 -24.60 30.50
CA ALA A 15 0.62 -25.62 31.37
C ALA A 15 -0.64 -25.08 32.07
N PRO A 16 -1.58 -25.92 32.54
CA PRO A 16 -2.98 -25.56 32.77
C PRO A 16 -3.32 -24.42 33.76
N ASP A 17 -2.34 -23.83 34.47
CA ASP A 17 -2.60 -23.12 35.73
C ASP A 17 -2.31 -21.59 35.74
N ASP A 18 -1.97 -20.94 34.63
CA ASP A 18 -1.51 -19.53 34.67
C ASP A 18 -2.28 -18.55 33.74
N VAL A 19 -3.58 -18.37 33.98
CA VAL A 19 -4.37 -17.27 33.41
C VAL A 19 -4.66 -16.22 34.48
N ARG A 20 -4.15 -14.99 34.31
CA ARG A 20 -4.57 -13.81 35.09
C ARG A 20 -5.18 -12.75 34.14
N PRO A 21 -6.36 -12.19 34.44
CA PRO A 21 -6.95 -11.12 33.65
C PRO A 21 -6.37 -9.75 34.03
N ALA A 22 -6.10 -8.92 33.03
CA ALA A 22 -5.94 -7.47 33.19
C ALA A 22 -7.18 -6.79 32.58
N CYS A 23 -8.20 -6.55 33.40
CA CYS A 23 -9.26 -5.60 33.08
C CYS A 23 -8.89 -4.25 33.69
N SER A 24 -8.76 -3.22 32.86
CA SER A 24 -8.81 -1.84 33.29
C SER A 24 -10.18 -1.27 32.93
N ASP A 25 -11.10 -1.31 33.88
CA ASP A 25 -12.24 -0.38 33.93
C ASP A 25 -12.31 0.16 35.35
N GLY A 26 -11.66 1.31 35.56
CA GLY A 26 -11.70 2.04 36.81
C GLY A 26 -12.86 3.02 36.83
N ASN A 27 -14.06 2.57 37.19
CA ASN A 27 -14.99 3.40 37.96
C ASN A 27 -14.91 2.91 39.41
N ILE A 28 -14.02 3.55 40.17
CA ILE A 28 -13.74 3.26 41.57
C ILE A 28 -14.94 3.71 42.41
N LYS A 29 -15.58 2.78 43.10
CA LYS A 29 -16.32 3.06 44.34
C LYS A 29 -15.69 2.29 45.48
N THR A 30 -15.09 3.03 46.41
CA THR A 30 -14.56 2.54 47.68
C THR A 30 -15.65 2.49 48.74
N THR A 31 -15.80 1.34 49.39
CA THR A 31 -16.41 1.23 50.73
C THR A 31 -15.77 0.10 51.53
N GLY A 32 -15.12 0.45 52.65
CA GLY A 32 -15.24 -0.26 53.93
C GLY A 32 -14.68 -1.68 54.13
N SER A 33 -13.65 -1.75 54.97
CA SER A 33 -13.31 -2.78 55.98
C SER A 33 -12.94 -4.22 55.57
N THR A 34 -11.66 -4.53 55.81
CA THR A 34 -11.09 -5.73 56.45
C THR A 34 -11.94 -7.01 56.50
N SER A 35 -11.57 -8.01 55.71
CA SER A 35 -11.13 -9.37 56.14
C SER A 35 -11.15 -10.32 54.95
N HIS A 36 -10.19 -11.26 54.94
CA HIS A 36 -10.04 -12.25 53.88
C HIS A 36 -11.29 -13.12 53.71
N GLN A 37 -12.00 -12.97 52.57
CA GLN A 37 -12.91 -13.99 52.07
C GLN A 37 -12.63 -14.22 50.58
N LYS A 38 -12.28 -15.47 50.25
CA LYS A 38 -12.21 -15.99 48.88
C LYS A 38 -13.61 -15.88 48.27
N ALA A 39 -13.80 -14.99 47.30
CA ALA A 39 -14.98 -14.97 46.47
C ALA A 39 -14.89 -16.10 45.43
N THR A 40 -15.56 -17.21 45.70
CA THR A 40 -15.85 -18.22 44.67
C THR A 40 -16.88 -17.62 43.72
N ILE A 41 -16.46 -17.15 42.53
CA ILE A 41 -17.38 -16.80 41.46
C ILE A 41 -17.84 -18.10 40.82
N LEU A 42 -19.06 -18.53 41.15
CA LEU A 42 -19.81 -19.54 40.41
C LEU A 42 -20.13 -18.97 39.02
N LEU A 43 -19.33 -19.33 38.02
CA LEU A 43 -19.67 -19.13 36.61
C LEU A 43 -20.75 -20.16 36.23
N SER A 44 -22.00 -19.84 36.50
CA SER A 44 -23.15 -20.58 35.99
C SER A 44 -23.45 -20.13 34.56
N SER A 45 -22.66 -20.57 33.60
CA SER A 45 -23.02 -20.64 32.16
C SER A 45 -21.98 -21.44 31.40
N PRO A 46 -22.36 -22.41 30.55
CA PRO A 46 -21.40 -23.12 29.71
C PRO A 46 -20.78 -22.15 28.71
N ILE A 47 -19.43 -22.09 28.73
CA ILE A 47 -18.62 -21.46 27.68
C ILE A 47 -19.05 -22.10 26.37
N HIS A 48 -19.80 -21.36 25.55
CA HIS A 48 -20.06 -21.75 24.18
C HIS A 48 -18.74 -21.61 23.43
N THR A 49 -18.03 -22.71 23.27
CA THR A 49 -16.96 -22.82 22.28
C THR A 49 -17.61 -22.76 20.90
N HIS A 50 -17.85 -21.55 20.40
CA HIS A 50 -18.10 -21.38 18.98
C HIS A 50 -16.79 -21.74 18.27
N THR A 51 -16.77 -22.91 17.65
CA THR A 51 -15.80 -23.25 16.61
C THR A 51 -15.90 -22.16 15.56
N MET A 52 -14.92 -21.25 15.51
CA MET A 52 -14.85 -20.29 14.42
C MET A 52 -14.64 -21.08 13.13
N SER A 53 -15.58 -20.96 12.21
CA SER A 53 -15.47 -21.49 10.85
C SER A 53 -14.21 -20.92 10.19
N PRO A 54 -13.55 -21.68 9.30
CA PRO A 54 -12.32 -21.24 8.66
C PRO A 54 -12.52 -19.87 7.99
N VAL A 55 -11.71 -18.90 8.41
CA VAL A 55 -11.69 -17.56 7.81
C VAL A 55 -11.13 -17.70 6.39
N THR A 56 -11.98 -17.47 5.38
CA THR A 56 -11.54 -17.45 3.98
C THR A 56 -11.06 -16.05 3.64
N PHE A 57 -9.78 -15.92 3.26
CA PHE A 57 -9.21 -14.69 2.73
C PHE A 57 -9.54 -14.58 1.24
N VAL A 58 -10.11 -13.45 0.81
CA VAL A 58 -10.48 -13.24 -0.60
C VAL A 58 -9.74 -12.03 -1.15
N ASN A 59 -8.68 -12.24 -1.92
CA ASN A 59 -8.10 -11.18 -2.72
C ASN A 59 -9.05 -10.87 -3.89
N PRO A 60 -9.69 -9.67 -3.96
CA PRO A 60 -10.64 -9.33 -5.01
C PRO A 60 -9.99 -9.23 -6.40
N LYS A 61 -8.67 -9.14 -6.45
CA LYS A 61 -7.85 -9.13 -7.65
C LYS A 61 -6.84 -10.29 -7.66
N ALA A 62 -7.26 -11.48 -7.19
CA ALA A 62 -6.40 -12.68 -7.13
C ALA A 62 -5.73 -13.03 -8.48
N ASN A 63 -6.39 -12.74 -9.59
CA ASN A 63 -5.88 -12.98 -10.95
C ASN A 63 -4.83 -11.95 -11.41
N GLU A 64 -4.59 -10.89 -10.64
CA GLU A 64 -3.61 -9.84 -10.94
C GLU A 64 -2.36 -9.93 -10.03
N THR A 65 -2.25 -11.01 -9.24
CA THR A 65 -1.07 -11.27 -8.40
C THR A 65 0.14 -11.65 -9.28
N TYR A 66 1.37 -11.42 -8.79
CA TYR A 66 2.58 -11.80 -9.53
C TYR A 66 2.57 -13.27 -9.96
N GLU A 67 2.23 -14.18 -9.04
CA GLU A 67 2.16 -15.62 -9.34
C GLU A 67 1.03 -15.97 -10.32
N ALA A 68 -0.14 -15.35 -10.18
CA ALA A 68 -1.24 -15.58 -11.12
C ALA A 68 -0.89 -15.08 -12.52
N LEU A 69 -0.30 -13.88 -12.64
CA LEU A 69 0.15 -13.32 -13.91
C LEU A 69 1.25 -14.17 -14.53
N LEU A 70 2.26 -14.59 -13.76
CA LEU A 70 3.33 -15.46 -14.22
C LEU A 70 2.82 -16.78 -14.81
N ALA A 71 1.70 -17.30 -14.31
CA ALA A 71 1.06 -18.51 -14.81
C ALA A 71 0.26 -18.32 -16.12
N THR A 72 0.04 -17.08 -16.59
CA THR A 72 -0.81 -16.82 -17.76
C THR A 72 -0.14 -17.15 -19.10
N THR A 73 1.18 -17.00 -19.24
CA THR A 73 1.90 -17.23 -20.50
C THR A 73 3.31 -17.78 -20.28
N GLU A 74 3.82 -18.56 -21.25
CA GLU A 74 5.22 -19.03 -21.24
C GLU A 74 6.22 -17.87 -21.35
N GLU A 75 5.84 -16.77 -22.00
CA GLU A 75 6.66 -15.57 -22.13
C GLU A 75 6.98 -14.98 -20.76
N LEU A 76 5.98 -14.86 -19.87
CA LEU A 76 6.18 -14.36 -18.51
C LEU A 76 7.07 -15.28 -17.69
N GLN A 77 6.96 -16.60 -17.86
CA GLN A 77 7.82 -17.57 -17.19
C GLN A 77 9.29 -17.45 -17.57
N ARG A 78 9.59 -16.91 -18.76
CA ARG A 78 10.95 -16.66 -19.28
C ARG A 78 11.52 -15.30 -18.88
N THR A 79 10.72 -14.41 -18.29
CA THR A 79 11.20 -13.10 -17.84
C THR A 79 12.30 -13.25 -16.79
N ASP A 80 13.21 -12.28 -16.75
CA ASP A 80 14.32 -12.31 -15.79
C ASP A 80 13.80 -12.10 -14.36
N LYS A 81 13.80 -13.19 -13.58
CA LYS A 81 13.31 -13.22 -12.21
C LYS A 81 14.08 -12.29 -11.27
N ARG A 82 15.27 -11.84 -11.64
CA ARG A 82 16.03 -10.84 -10.86
C ARG A 82 15.26 -9.53 -10.71
N PHE A 83 14.42 -9.16 -11.68
CA PHE A 83 13.59 -7.95 -11.61
C PHE A 83 12.41 -8.02 -10.62
N ALA A 84 12.16 -9.20 -10.05
CA ALA A 84 11.22 -9.41 -8.96
C ALA A 84 11.91 -9.54 -7.59
N GLN A 85 13.25 -9.60 -7.53
CA GLN A 85 13.98 -9.76 -6.28
C GLN A 85 14.05 -8.43 -5.51
N LEU A 86 13.84 -8.49 -4.21
CA LEU A 86 14.00 -7.32 -3.34
C LEU A 86 15.47 -6.93 -3.24
N ALA A 87 15.74 -5.64 -3.38
CA ALA A 87 17.04 -5.10 -3.03
C ALA A 87 17.28 -5.20 -1.52
N ASP A 88 18.51 -5.53 -1.14
CA ASP A 88 18.91 -5.58 0.27
C ASP A 88 19.11 -4.16 0.85
N ASP A 89 19.26 -4.06 2.17
CA ASP A 89 19.45 -2.77 2.86
C ASP A 89 20.69 -2.01 2.37
N LYS A 90 21.73 -2.71 1.90
CA LYS A 90 22.95 -2.09 1.38
C LYS A 90 22.70 -1.45 0.01
N GLN A 91 21.99 -2.13 -0.87
CA GLN A 91 21.56 -1.60 -2.17
C GLN A 91 20.61 -0.43 -2.00
N ILE A 92 19.63 -0.52 -1.09
CA ILE A 92 18.72 0.58 -0.76
C ILE A 92 19.50 1.79 -0.22
N GLY A 93 20.44 1.56 0.69
CA GLY A 93 21.31 2.61 1.25
C GLY A 93 22.13 3.33 0.18
N LYS A 94 22.81 2.57 -0.68
CA LYS A 94 23.58 3.11 -1.82
C LYS A 94 22.70 3.94 -2.77
N THR A 95 21.53 3.40 -3.12
CA THR A 95 20.58 4.05 -4.03
C THR A 95 20.03 5.34 -3.43
N LYS A 96 19.70 5.33 -2.14
CA LYS A 96 19.29 6.51 -1.39
C LYS A 96 20.34 7.62 -1.48
N GLU A 97 21.60 7.32 -1.16
CA GLU A 97 22.68 8.31 -1.23
C GLU A 97 22.85 8.88 -2.65
N ALA A 98 22.72 8.05 -3.67
CA ALA A 98 22.82 8.49 -5.06
C ALA A 98 21.67 9.43 -5.46
N LEU A 99 20.43 9.13 -5.07
CA LEU A 99 19.26 9.97 -5.28
C LEU A 99 19.38 11.31 -4.53
N GLU A 100 19.85 11.29 -3.29
CA GLU A 100 20.05 12.50 -2.49
C GLU A 100 21.13 13.40 -3.09
N LYS A 101 22.24 12.83 -3.59
CA LYS A 101 23.27 13.56 -4.37
C LYS A 101 22.70 14.17 -5.65
N LYS A 102 21.66 13.57 -6.20
CA LYS A 102 20.88 14.05 -7.35
C LYS A 102 19.69 14.93 -6.96
N LEU A 103 19.73 15.56 -5.78
CA LEU A 103 18.76 16.57 -5.33
C LEU A 103 17.33 16.05 -5.15
N HIS A 104 17.16 14.73 -5.03
CA HIS A 104 15.88 14.12 -4.65
C HIS A 104 15.81 13.99 -3.12
N LYS A 105 14.61 14.13 -2.56
CA LYS A 105 14.36 13.79 -1.16
C LYS A 105 14.08 12.30 -1.06
N VAL A 106 14.64 11.59 -0.08
CA VAL A 106 14.42 10.15 0.07
C VAL A 106 13.99 9.81 1.49
N THR A 107 12.96 8.97 1.62
CA THR A 107 12.57 8.37 2.90
C THR A 107 12.39 6.88 2.69
N VAL A 108 12.96 6.07 3.58
CA VAL A 108 12.82 4.61 3.57
C VAL A 108 11.84 4.23 4.67
N VAL A 109 10.87 3.41 4.34
CA VAL A 109 9.86 2.87 5.26
C VAL A 109 9.84 1.35 5.16
N GLU A 110 9.50 0.69 6.26
CA GLU A 110 9.58 -0.76 6.35
C GLU A 110 8.47 -1.47 5.56
N ASN A 111 7.27 -0.88 5.48
CA ASN A 111 6.11 -1.53 4.85
C ASN A 111 5.13 -0.54 4.21
N ARG A 112 4.13 -1.10 3.53
CA ARG A 112 3.09 -0.36 2.81
C ARG A 112 2.24 0.54 3.72
N GLU A 113 1.96 0.12 4.95
CA GLU A 113 1.19 0.91 5.92
C GLU A 113 1.96 2.17 6.33
N ALA A 114 3.24 2.02 6.64
CA ALA A 114 4.13 3.15 6.93
C ALA A 114 4.27 4.11 5.73
N ALA A 115 4.23 3.58 4.50
CA ALA A 115 4.23 4.42 3.30
C ALA A 115 2.96 5.29 3.20
N LEU A 116 1.78 4.71 3.44
CA LEU A 116 0.52 5.43 3.42
C LEU A 116 0.47 6.50 4.52
N GLU A 117 0.84 6.14 5.75
CA GLU A 117 0.86 7.09 6.87
C GLU A 117 1.85 8.24 6.60
N LEU A 118 3.04 7.95 6.06
CA LEU A 118 3.96 8.99 5.65
C LEU A 118 3.32 9.93 4.62
N ILE A 119 2.68 9.43 3.57
CA ILE A 119 2.02 10.26 2.56
C ILE A 119 0.95 11.16 3.20
N LYS A 120 0.15 10.63 4.13
CA LYS A 120 -0.85 11.42 4.87
C LYS A 120 -0.24 12.60 5.62
N THR A 121 0.96 12.43 6.18
CA THR A 121 1.68 13.50 6.89
C THR A 121 2.35 14.51 5.95
N LEU A 122 2.72 14.09 4.74
CA LEU A 122 3.45 14.94 3.79
C LEU A 122 2.57 15.95 3.05
N ILE A 123 1.29 15.60 2.84
CA ILE A 123 0.36 16.41 2.05
C ILE A 123 -0.48 17.30 2.99
N PRO A 124 -0.34 18.63 2.91
CA PRO A 124 -1.08 19.54 3.77
C PRO A 124 -2.57 19.55 3.45
N LYS A 125 -3.38 19.90 4.45
CA LYS A 125 -4.82 20.11 4.31
C LYS A 125 -5.11 21.14 3.21
N GLY A 126 -6.12 20.86 2.39
CA GLY A 126 -6.55 21.72 1.29
C GLY A 126 -5.71 21.63 0.01
N ALA A 127 -4.57 20.92 0.02
CA ALA A 127 -3.75 20.76 -1.17
C ALA A 127 -4.48 20.01 -2.28
N SER A 128 -4.25 20.42 -3.53
CA SER A 128 -4.71 19.69 -4.71
C SER A 128 -3.86 18.45 -4.95
N VAL A 129 -4.53 17.30 -5.09
CA VAL A 129 -3.90 15.98 -5.23
C VAL A 129 -4.42 15.28 -6.48
N ASN A 130 -3.48 14.73 -7.24
CA ASN A 130 -3.80 13.78 -8.31
C ASN A 130 -2.78 12.64 -8.33
N ASN A 131 -3.18 11.52 -8.91
CA ASN A 131 -2.31 10.38 -9.16
C ASN A 131 -2.60 9.77 -10.54
N SER A 132 -1.59 9.10 -11.09
CA SER A 132 -1.81 8.14 -12.18
C SER A 132 -2.27 6.79 -11.64
N HIS A 133 -2.80 5.95 -12.53
CA HIS A 133 -2.98 4.54 -12.23
C HIS A 133 -1.65 3.92 -11.80
N SER A 134 -1.66 3.21 -10.68
CA SER A 134 -0.49 2.52 -10.15
C SER A 134 -0.95 1.42 -9.20
N THR A 135 -0.59 0.18 -9.52
CA THR A 135 -0.80 -0.99 -8.66
C THR A 135 -0.12 -0.80 -7.31
N SER A 136 1.08 -0.20 -7.27
CA SER A 136 1.75 0.10 -6.01
C SER A 136 0.98 1.09 -5.13
N LEU A 137 0.27 2.06 -5.72
CA LEU A 137 -0.59 2.99 -4.97
C LEU A 137 -1.88 2.34 -4.50
N GLU A 138 -2.43 1.40 -5.27
CA GLU A 138 -3.53 0.54 -4.80
C GLU A 138 -3.06 -0.31 -3.61
N GLU A 139 -1.86 -0.88 -3.69
CA GLU A 139 -1.36 -1.81 -2.68
C GLU A 139 -1.05 -1.16 -1.33
N ILE A 140 -0.57 0.08 -1.32
CA ILE A 140 -0.42 0.84 -0.07
C ILE A 140 -1.75 1.39 0.45
N GLY A 141 -2.88 1.12 -0.23
CA GLY A 141 -4.20 1.63 0.17
C GLY A 141 -4.45 3.12 -0.15
N PHE A 142 -3.55 3.78 -0.88
CA PHE A 142 -3.68 5.21 -1.21
C PHE A 142 -4.89 5.49 -2.10
N VAL A 143 -5.14 4.62 -3.09
CA VAL A 143 -6.28 4.79 -4.00
C VAL A 143 -7.62 4.67 -3.28
N GLU A 144 -7.76 3.73 -2.33
CA GLU A 144 -8.98 3.61 -1.51
C GLU A 144 -9.11 4.78 -0.53
N TYR A 145 -8.00 5.18 0.10
CA TYR A 145 -7.99 6.35 0.98
C TYR A 145 -8.48 7.62 0.27
N LEU A 146 -8.04 7.86 -0.98
CA LEU A 146 -8.50 8.99 -1.78
C LEU A 146 -10.02 9.01 -2.06
N LYS A 147 -10.69 7.86 -2.06
CA LYS A 147 -12.14 7.76 -2.25
C LYS A 147 -12.93 8.13 -1.00
N THR A 148 -12.28 8.17 0.16
CA THR A 148 -12.90 8.62 1.41
C THR A 148 -13.00 10.15 1.45
N ALA A 149 -13.68 10.69 2.46
CA ALA A 149 -13.70 12.13 2.72
C ALA A 149 -12.34 12.58 3.29
N THR A 150 -11.37 12.82 2.41
CA THR A 150 -10.06 13.37 2.78
C THR A 150 -10.11 14.88 2.98
N GLU A 151 -9.11 15.44 3.66
CA GLU A 151 -8.92 16.89 3.77
C GLU A 151 -8.24 17.50 2.54
N TRP A 152 -8.07 16.74 1.45
CA TRP A 152 -7.39 17.18 0.22
C TRP A 152 -8.39 17.51 -0.88
N ASN A 153 -8.00 18.40 -1.78
CA ASN A 153 -8.74 18.64 -3.01
C ASN A 153 -8.41 17.54 -4.03
N ASN A 154 -9.26 16.51 -4.10
CA ASN A 154 -9.03 15.32 -4.93
C ASN A 154 -9.40 15.56 -6.41
N ILE A 155 -8.44 16.09 -7.17
CA ILE A 155 -8.56 16.35 -8.61
C ILE A 155 -8.73 15.04 -9.40
N HIS A 156 -8.18 13.93 -8.90
CA HIS A 156 -8.37 12.62 -9.53
C HIS A 156 -9.85 12.22 -9.60
N ALA A 157 -10.59 12.42 -8.49
CA ALA A 157 -12.02 12.12 -8.43
C ALA A 157 -12.83 13.03 -9.37
N GLU A 158 -12.46 14.30 -9.54
CA GLU A 158 -13.11 15.21 -10.49
C GLU A 158 -12.95 14.72 -11.94
N ILE A 159 -11.73 14.31 -12.32
CA ILE A 159 -11.44 13.77 -13.65
C ILE A 159 -12.25 12.50 -13.94
N LEU A 160 -12.43 11.63 -12.95
CA LEU A 160 -13.17 10.38 -13.09
C LEU A 160 -14.70 10.57 -13.11
N LYS A 161 -15.21 11.64 -12.49
CA LYS A 161 -16.64 11.98 -12.50
C LYS A 161 -17.09 12.57 -13.83
N GLU A 162 -16.19 13.18 -14.60
CA GLU A 162 -16.50 13.72 -15.92
C GLU A 162 -16.67 12.59 -16.96
N THR A 163 -17.89 12.44 -17.46
CA THR A 163 -18.25 11.37 -18.42
C THR A 163 -18.00 11.79 -19.87
N ASP A 164 -17.93 13.08 -20.17
CA ASP A 164 -17.55 13.56 -21.50
C ASP A 164 -16.05 13.36 -21.71
N PHE A 165 -15.70 12.58 -22.73
CA PHE A 165 -14.32 12.22 -23.00
C PHE A 165 -13.43 13.44 -23.28
N ALA A 166 -13.91 14.42 -24.06
CA ALA A 166 -13.13 15.60 -24.42
C ALA A 166 -12.86 16.49 -23.20
N LYS A 167 -13.87 16.68 -22.34
CA LYS A 167 -13.74 17.42 -21.07
C LYS A 167 -12.84 16.69 -20.08
N SER A 168 -12.99 15.37 -19.91
CA SER A 168 -12.11 14.58 -19.03
C SER A 168 -10.66 14.68 -19.49
N MET A 169 -10.41 14.63 -20.80
CA MET A 169 -9.06 14.83 -21.36
C MET A 169 -8.53 16.26 -21.16
N ALA A 170 -9.38 17.27 -21.24
CA ALA A 170 -9.01 18.65 -20.94
C ALA A 170 -8.64 18.82 -19.46
N LEU A 171 -9.43 18.24 -18.54
CA LEU A 171 -9.13 18.23 -17.11
C LEU A 171 -7.80 17.54 -16.80
N ARG A 172 -7.52 16.39 -17.43
CA ARG A 172 -6.23 15.68 -17.29
C ARG A 172 -5.04 16.54 -17.69
N ARG A 173 -5.14 17.25 -18.83
CA ARG A 173 -4.07 18.13 -19.33
C ARG A 173 -3.92 19.43 -18.53
N GLY A 174 -5.01 19.97 -18.02
CA GLY A 174 -5.04 21.17 -17.18
C GLY A 174 -4.89 20.84 -15.70
N ALA A 175 -6.00 20.89 -14.98
CA ALA A 175 -6.05 20.72 -13.52
C ALA A 175 -5.33 19.46 -13.01
N GLY A 176 -5.48 18.33 -13.71
CA GLY A 176 -4.84 17.06 -13.34
C GLY A 176 -3.32 17.06 -13.45
N SER A 177 -2.74 17.90 -14.29
CA SER A 177 -1.29 18.02 -14.46
C SER A 177 -0.70 19.10 -13.56
N SER A 178 -1.46 20.14 -13.22
CA SER A 178 -1.03 21.29 -12.43
C SER A 178 -1.55 21.24 -11.00
N VAL A 179 -1.21 20.17 -10.27
CA VAL A 179 -1.59 19.95 -8.86
C VAL A 179 -0.45 20.28 -7.90
N ASP A 180 -0.78 20.50 -6.63
CA ASP A 180 0.21 20.72 -5.58
C ASP A 180 1.02 19.46 -5.29
N TYR A 181 0.36 18.29 -5.31
CA TYR A 181 0.98 16.99 -5.10
C TYR A 181 0.53 15.99 -6.16
N PHE A 182 1.50 15.47 -6.91
CA PHE A 182 1.29 14.36 -7.83
C PHE A 182 1.95 13.10 -7.29
N ILE A 183 1.16 12.04 -7.10
CA ILE A 183 1.66 10.76 -6.58
C ILE A 183 1.80 9.78 -7.74
N SER A 184 2.95 9.12 -7.83
CA SER A 184 3.24 8.16 -8.88
C SER A 184 4.22 7.07 -8.44
N THR A 185 4.58 6.19 -9.38
CA THR A 185 5.65 5.22 -9.20
C THR A 185 6.54 5.20 -10.45
N PRO A 186 7.86 5.09 -10.30
CA PRO A 186 8.75 4.70 -11.39
C PRO A 186 8.55 3.21 -11.72
N THR A 187 8.94 2.84 -12.94
CA THR A 187 9.08 1.44 -13.37
C THR A 187 10.42 0.86 -12.92
N ALA A 188 11.46 1.67 -12.75
CA ALA A 188 12.73 1.26 -12.17
C ALA A 188 13.46 2.44 -11.53
N VAL A 189 14.35 2.15 -10.59
CA VAL A 189 15.29 3.12 -10.00
C VAL A 189 16.68 2.53 -10.05
N SER A 190 17.64 3.21 -10.70
CA SER A 190 19.01 2.70 -10.73
C SER A 190 19.74 2.96 -9.41
N GLU A 191 20.72 2.13 -9.07
CA GLU A 191 21.64 2.36 -7.94
C GLU A 191 22.45 3.66 -8.11
N THR A 192 22.52 4.20 -9.34
CA THR A 192 23.11 5.51 -9.66
C THR A 192 22.14 6.68 -9.44
N GLY A 193 20.90 6.41 -9.02
CA GLY A 193 19.89 7.41 -8.69
C GLY A 193 19.15 7.99 -9.90
N ASP A 194 19.00 7.22 -10.99
CA ASP A 194 18.16 7.57 -12.13
C ASP A 194 16.77 6.96 -11.94
N LEU A 195 15.71 7.74 -12.20
CA LEU A 195 14.32 7.30 -12.07
C LEU A 195 13.73 7.06 -13.47
N ILE A 196 13.30 5.83 -13.74
CA ILE A 196 12.78 5.41 -15.05
C ILE A 196 11.26 5.32 -14.97
N PHE A 197 10.58 5.88 -15.97
CA PHE A 197 9.12 5.86 -16.10
C PHE A 197 8.72 5.45 -17.51
N SER A 198 7.70 4.59 -17.64
CA SER A 198 6.98 4.33 -18.89
C SER A 198 5.52 4.74 -18.76
N ASP A 199 4.93 5.34 -19.79
CA ASP A 199 3.51 5.70 -19.89
C ASP A 199 2.98 5.53 -21.31
N GLY A 200 1.80 4.93 -21.46
CA GLY A 200 1.11 4.84 -22.76
C GLY A 200 0.40 6.14 -23.18
N SER A 201 -0.32 6.79 -22.27
CA SER A 201 -1.08 8.02 -22.51
C SER A 201 -0.26 9.32 -22.46
N GLY A 202 0.90 9.28 -21.80
CA GLY A 202 1.71 10.46 -21.45
C GLY A 202 1.20 11.26 -20.24
N SER A 203 0.10 10.84 -19.61
CA SER A 203 -0.56 11.64 -18.55
C SER A 203 0.29 11.86 -17.30
N ARG A 204 1.29 11.01 -17.01
CA ARG A 204 2.25 11.26 -15.91
C ARG A 204 3.46 12.11 -16.30
N VAL A 205 3.74 12.29 -17.60
CA VAL A 205 4.98 12.93 -18.06
C VAL A 205 5.03 14.38 -17.61
N GLY A 206 4.01 15.17 -17.92
CA GLY A 206 3.90 16.58 -17.52
C GLY A 206 4.04 16.81 -16.01
N PRO A 207 3.18 16.22 -15.16
CA PRO A 207 3.23 16.43 -13.72
C PRO A 207 4.54 15.94 -13.08
N ILE A 208 5.09 14.79 -13.52
CA ILE A 208 6.38 14.33 -12.98
C ILE A 208 7.50 15.26 -13.42
N ALA A 209 7.62 15.57 -14.70
CA ALA A 209 8.73 16.36 -15.22
C ALA A 209 8.72 17.81 -14.70
N PHE A 210 7.55 18.44 -14.59
CA PHE A 210 7.49 19.88 -14.32
C PHE A 210 6.24 20.36 -13.59
N SER A 211 5.04 20.03 -14.06
CA SER A 211 3.86 20.86 -13.77
C SER A 211 3.28 20.71 -12.36
N ALA A 212 3.53 19.61 -11.67
CA ALA A 212 3.13 19.46 -10.27
C ALA A 212 4.09 20.22 -9.34
N SER A 213 3.59 20.87 -8.29
CA SER A 213 4.47 21.58 -7.34
C SER A 213 5.38 20.61 -6.58
N ASN A 214 4.86 19.44 -6.21
CA ASN A 214 5.57 18.36 -5.54
C ASN A 214 5.22 17.01 -6.18
N VAL A 215 6.19 16.09 -6.22
CA VAL A 215 6.00 14.73 -6.72
C VAL A 215 6.41 13.75 -5.64
N ILE A 216 5.48 12.87 -5.24
CA ILE A 216 5.78 11.77 -4.32
C ILE A 216 5.83 10.48 -5.12
N LEU A 217 6.97 9.78 -5.03
CA LEU A 217 7.22 8.54 -5.76
C LEU A 217 7.26 7.38 -4.77
N VAL A 218 6.30 6.46 -4.87
CA VAL A 218 6.28 5.25 -4.04
C VAL A 218 7.00 4.14 -4.76
N VAL A 219 8.07 3.60 -4.16
CA VAL A 219 8.99 2.67 -4.81
C VAL A 219 9.17 1.43 -3.94
N GLY A 220 8.70 0.28 -4.42
CA GLY A 220 9.04 -1.01 -3.81
C GLY A 220 10.51 -1.36 -4.04
N ALA A 221 11.14 -2.05 -3.08
CA ALA A 221 12.58 -2.33 -3.11
C ALA A 221 13.02 -3.19 -4.32
N GLN A 222 12.11 -3.98 -4.91
CA GLN A 222 12.42 -4.76 -6.11
C GLN A 222 12.53 -3.95 -7.40
N LYS A 223 12.22 -2.64 -7.34
CA LYS A 223 12.36 -1.74 -8.48
C LYS A 223 13.78 -1.19 -8.61
N VAL A 224 14.68 -1.50 -7.66
CA VAL A 224 16.10 -1.11 -7.72
C VAL A 224 16.84 -2.00 -8.73
N VAL A 225 17.62 -1.38 -9.60
CA VAL A 225 18.44 -2.03 -10.64
C VAL A 225 19.84 -1.44 -10.64
N ALA A 226 20.84 -2.12 -11.21
CA ALA A 226 22.22 -1.66 -11.14
C ALA A 226 22.46 -0.37 -11.94
N THR A 227 21.87 -0.27 -13.15
CA THR A 227 22.08 0.88 -14.05
C THR A 227 20.79 1.36 -14.70
N GLU A 228 20.85 2.54 -15.33
CA GLU A 228 19.74 3.08 -16.11
C GLU A 228 19.36 2.17 -17.29
N GLU A 229 20.34 1.64 -18.02
CA GLU A 229 20.10 0.74 -19.15
C GLU A 229 19.39 -0.52 -18.67
N GLU A 230 19.78 -1.03 -17.50
CA GLU A 230 19.06 -2.14 -16.86
C GLU A 230 17.64 -1.73 -16.44
N GLY A 231 17.42 -0.49 -16.01
CA GLY A 231 16.09 0.03 -15.70
C GLY A 231 15.18 0.15 -16.91
N VAL A 232 15.73 0.54 -18.06
CA VAL A 232 15.00 0.51 -19.34
C VAL A 232 14.70 -0.92 -19.75
N ARG A 233 15.67 -1.85 -19.65
CA ARG A 233 15.40 -3.29 -19.91
C ARG A 233 14.34 -3.85 -18.98
N ARG A 234 14.42 -3.60 -17.67
CA ARG A 234 13.38 -3.99 -16.69
C ARG A 234 12.01 -3.48 -17.11
N THR A 235 11.94 -2.27 -17.64
CA THR A 235 10.68 -1.67 -18.09
C THR A 235 10.10 -2.44 -19.28
N GLU A 236 10.90 -2.65 -20.33
CA GLU A 236 10.42 -3.28 -21.56
C GLU A 236 10.28 -4.81 -21.46
N GLU A 237 11.23 -5.49 -20.84
CA GLU A 237 11.32 -6.96 -20.82
C GLU A 237 10.57 -7.60 -19.64
N PHE A 238 10.20 -6.81 -18.63
CA PHE A 238 9.52 -7.31 -17.44
C PHE A 238 8.24 -6.53 -17.13
N VAL A 239 8.29 -5.20 -16.98
CA VAL A 239 7.08 -4.44 -16.60
C VAL A 239 6.01 -4.48 -17.69
N VAL A 240 6.36 -4.24 -18.95
CA VAL A 240 5.39 -4.20 -20.06
C VAL A 240 4.68 -5.55 -20.27
N PRO A 241 5.36 -6.71 -20.29
CA PRO A 241 4.70 -8.01 -20.36
C PRO A 241 3.74 -8.27 -19.19
N PHE A 242 4.15 -7.97 -17.95
CA PHE A 242 3.27 -8.16 -16.80
C PHE A 242 2.07 -7.22 -16.80
N GLU A 243 2.25 -5.95 -17.18
CA GLU A 243 1.15 -5.00 -17.34
C GLU A 243 0.21 -5.40 -18.48
N THR A 244 0.73 -6.00 -19.56
CA THR A 244 -0.08 -6.57 -20.63
C THR A 244 -0.95 -7.71 -20.10
N ALA A 245 -0.36 -8.68 -19.38
CA ALA A 245 -1.13 -9.74 -18.77
C ALA A 245 -2.19 -9.21 -17.79
N ARG A 246 -1.85 -8.21 -16.97
CA ARG A 246 -2.79 -7.54 -16.07
C ARG A 246 -3.94 -6.87 -16.82
N PHE A 247 -3.68 -6.15 -17.91
CA PHE A 247 -4.73 -5.56 -18.74
C PHE A 247 -5.64 -6.62 -19.34
N ARG A 248 -5.07 -7.72 -19.85
CA ARG A 248 -5.83 -8.82 -20.46
C ARG A 248 -6.79 -9.53 -19.49
N VAL A 249 -6.59 -9.43 -18.17
CA VAL A 249 -7.57 -9.90 -17.16
C VAL A 249 -8.93 -9.21 -17.33
N THR A 250 -8.95 -7.92 -17.69
CA THR A 250 -10.18 -7.13 -17.83
C THR A 250 -10.50 -6.74 -19.28
N ARG A 251 -9.49 -6.77 -20.16
CA ARG A 251 -9.56 -6.36 -21.57
C ARG A 251 -8.73 -7.32 -22.42
N PRO A 252 -9.29 -8.48 -22.84
CA PRO A 252 -8.53 -9.57 -23.46
C PRO A 252 -7.68 -9.16 -24.67
N ASP A 253 -8.08 -8.14 -25.41
CA ASP A 253 -7.41 -7.68 -26.64
C ASP A 253 -6.52 -6.43 -26.44
N ALA A 254 -6.25 -6.03 -25.19
CA ALA A 254 -5.49 -4.83 -24.88
C ALA A 254 -4.08 -5.16 -24.36
N ASP A 255 -3.07 -4.56 -25.01
CA ASP A 255 -1.67 -4.69 -24.62
C ASP A 255 -1.15 -3.39 -23.99
N ALA A 256 -0.32 -3.53 -22.97
CA ALA A 256 0.44 -2.42 -22.45
C ALA A 256 1.52 -2.03 -23.47
N LYS A 257 1.79 -0.73 -23.60
CA LYS A 257 2.79 -0.20 -24.52
C LYS A 257 3.54 0.94 -23.86
N THR A 258 4.85 0.97 -24.06
CA THR A 258 5.66 2.15 -23.79
C THR A 258 5.54 3.11 -24.96
N CYS A 259 4.65 4.10 -24.83
CA CYS A 259 4.57 5.20 -25.80
C CYS A 259 5.48 6.37 -25.40
N ASN A 260 5.68 6.56 -24.09
CA ASN A 260 6.52 7.59 -23.51
C ASN A 260 7.47 6.94 -22.51
N LEU A 261 8.77 6.98 -22.79
CA LEU A 261 9.83 6.57 -21.88
C LEU A 261 10.54 7.84 -21.39
N MET A 262 10.59 8.03 -20.08
CA MET A 262 11.24 9.17 -19.46
C MET A 262 12.22 8.70 -18.40
N VAL A 263 13.43 9.25 -18.44
CA VAL A 263 14.43 9.08 -17.40
C VAL A 263 14.67 10.43 -16.73
N VAL A 264 14.43 10.50 -15.42
CA VAL A 264 14.81 11.65 -14.61
C VAL A 264 16.21 11.41 -14.06
N LYS A 265 17.16 12.20 -14.53
CA LYS A 265 18.60 12.09 -14.21
C LYS A 265 18.98 12.78 -12.90
N SER A 266 18.25 13.83 -12.52
CA SER A 266 18.49 14.64 -11.32
C SER A 266 17.29 15.55 -11.05
N GLY A 267 17.17 16.02 -9.81
CA GLY A 267 16.30 17.13 -9.43
C GLY A 267 16.80 18.47 -9.99
N PHE A 268 15.88 19.42 -10.12
CA PHE A 268 16.24 20.77 -10.59
C PHE A 268 16.80 21.61 -9.44
N PRO A 269 18.00 22.23 -9.55
CA PRO A 269 18.64 22.93 -8.45
C PRO A 269 17.86 24.10 -7.83
N TYR A 270 16.94 24.71 -8.58
CA TYR A 270 16.08 25.79 -8.07
C TYR A 270 14.86 25.28 -7.28
N PHE A 271 14.53 23.99 -7.41
CA PHE A 271 13.46 23.33 -6.67
C PHE A 271 13.97 22.00 -6.08
N PRO A 272 15.01 22.02 -5.23
CA PRO A 272 15.59 20.80 -4.68
C PRO A 272 14.56 20.08 -3.81
N GLY A 273 14.53 18.75 -3.87
CA GLY A 273 13.58 17.95 -3.09
C GLY A 273 12.14 17.97 -3.59
N ARG A 274 11.83 18.63 -4.73
CA ARG A 274 10.51 18.57 -5.38
C ARG A 274 10.03 17.13 -5.59
N MET A 275 10.95 16.24 -5.94
CA MET A 275 10.68 14.80 -6.01
C MET A 275 11.09 14.15 -4.69
N HIS A 276 10.09 13.59 -4.00
CA HIS A 276 10.28 12.82 -2.78
C HIS A 276 10.05 11.33 -3.07
N VAL A 277 11.14 10.57 -3.07
CA VAL A 277 11.15 9.11 -3.21
C VAL A 277 10.88 8.46 -1.86
N VAL A 278 9.78 7.73 -1.75
CA VAL A 278 9.41 6.89 -0.61
C VAL A 278 9.73 5.45 -0.98
N PHE A 279 10.87 4.94 -0.49
CA PHE A 279 11.25 3.55 -0.63
C PHE A 279 10.52 2.70 0.40
N VAL A 280 9.87 1.63 -0.07
CA VAL A 280 9.17 0.66 0.76
C VAL A 280 9.96 -0.64 0.68
N LYS A 281 10.39 -1.20 1.83
CA LYS A 281 11.14 -2.47 1.91
C LYS A 281 10.28 -3.71 1.65
N GLU A 282 9.29 -3.58 0.78
CA GLU A 282 8.40 -4.65 0.36
C GLU A 282 8.30 -4.70 -1.16
N HIS A 283 7.80 -5.82 -1.67
CA HIS A 283 7.49 -5.97 -3.07
C HIS A 283 6.19 -5.21 -3.42
N LEU A 284 6.29 -4.18 -4.26
CA LEU A 284 5.12 -3.40 -4.72
C LEU A 284 4.96 -3.34 -6.24
N GLY A 285 3.76 -3.50 -6.79
CA GLY A 285 3.44 -3.27 -8.19
C GLY A 285 2.79 -4.45 -8.92
N TYR A 286 2.69 -5.60 -8.26
CA TYR A 286 1.91 -6.75 -8.70
C TYR A 286 1.19 -7.30 -7.48
N ILE A 287 -0.13 -7.36 -7.55
CA ILE A 287 -1.01 -7.30 -6.38
C ILE A 287 -0.64 -8.40 -5.38
N THR A 288 -0.18 -8.01 -4.20
CA THR A 288 0.00 -8.89 -3.04
C THR A 288 -1.06 -8.65 -1.96
N VAL A 289 -1.98 -7.71 -2.21
CA VAL A 289 -2.95 -7.23 -1.23
C VAL A 289 -4.07 -8.23 -1.02
N TRP A 290 -4.34 -8.51 0.24
CA TRP A 290 -5.48 -9.27 0.68
C TRP A 290 -6.49 -8.27 1.25
N ASN A 291 -7.50 -7.86 0.49
CA ASN A 291 -8.67 -7.25 1.14
C ASN A 291 -9.32 -8.36 1.97
N ARG A 292 -9.28 -8.26 3.29
CA ARG A 292 -9.82 -9.31 4.15
C ARG A 292 -11.31 -9.06 4.34
N LYS A 293 -12.10 -9.76 3.53
CA LYS A 293 -13.53 -9.95 3.78
C LYS A 293 -13.69 -11.21 4.60
N THR A 294 -14.08 -11.08 5.86
CA THR A 294 -14.53 -12.24 6.64
C THR A 294 -16.03 -12.36 6.44
N ARG A 295 -16.45 -13.44 5.78
CA ARG A 295 -17.86 -13.83 5.73
C ARG A 295 -18.16 -14.80 6.85
N PHE A 296 -19.04 -14.42 7.75
CA PHE A 296 -19.54 -15.25 8.83
C PHE A 296 -20.66 -16.16 8.32
N GLU A 297 -20.91 -17.28 8.99
CA GLU A 297 -21.97 -18.24 8.62
C GLU A 297 -23.38 -17.61 8.63
N ASP A 298 -23.57 -16.55 9.43
CA ASP A 298 -24.80 -15.76 9.47
C ASP A 298 -24.96 -14.78 8.28
N GLY A 299 -24.05 -14.83 7.31
CA GLY A 299 -24.09 -14.03 6.10
C GLY A 299 -23.51 -12.62 6.26
N ARG A 300 -23.03 -12.24 7.45
CA ARG A 300 -22.33 -10.95 7.64
C ARG A 300 -20.99 -10.98 6.92
N GLU A 301 -20.69 -9.91 6.20
CA GLU A 301 -19.37 -9.65 5.63
C GLU A 301 -18.76 -8.45 6.33
N ILE A 302 -17.58 -8.65 6.93
CA ILE A 302 -16.81 -7.58 7.55
C ILE A 302 -15.56 -7.35 6.71
N GLU A 303 -15.41 -6.12 6.23
CA GLU A 303 -14.16 -5.59 5.70
C GLU A 303 -13.31 -5.10 6.86
N TRP A 304 -12.08 -5.60 6.96
CA TRP A 304 -11.14 -5.14 7.96
C TRP A 304 -9.71 -5.22 7.46
N ASP A 305 -8.89 -4.30 7.98
CA ASP A 305 -7.45 -4.24 7.75
C ASP A 305 -6.70 -4.72 8.99
N ILE A 306 -5.56 -5.40 8.79
CA ILE A 306 -4.55 -5.59 9.84
C ILE A 306 -3.45 -4.58 9.60
N VAL A 307 -3.13 -3.78 10.63
CA VAL A 307 -1.80 -3.17 10.76
C VAL A 307 -0.98 -4.08 11.66
N GLY A 308 0.00 -4.77 11.08
CA GLY A 308 0.86 -5.70 11.80
C GLY A 308 2.10 -6.04 11.00
N HIS A 309 3.27 -5.81 11.59
CA HIS A 309 4.58 -6.10 11.00
C HIS A 309 4.88 -7.60 11.01
N ASP A 310 5.47 -8.10 9.94
CA ASP A 310 6.22 -9.37 9.95
C ASP A 310 7.59 -9.12 10.62
N LEU A 311 7.72 -9.54 11.88
CA LEU A 311 9.01 -9.62 12.59
C LEU A 311 9.42 -11.09 12.79
N GLY A 312 9.17 -11.95 11.80
CA GLY A 312 9.57 -13.35 11.82
C GLY A 312 8.74 -14.20 12.78
N ALA A 313 9.39 -14.87 13.76
CA ALA A 313 8.84 -16.04 14.44
C ALA A 313 7.54 -15.84 15.26
N TYR A 314 7.08 -14.60 15.48
CA TYR A 314 5.87 -14.33 16.27
C TYR A 314 5.09 -13.10 15.73
N PRO A 315 4.07 -13.28 14.88
CA PRO A 315 3.22 -12.17 14.48
C PRO A 315 2.35 -11.72 15.66
N THR A 316 2.41 -10.43 15.97
CA THR A 316 1.46 -9.77 16.88
C THR A 316 0.53 -8.90 16.04
N PHE A 317 -0.78 -9.08 16.16
CA PHE A 317 -1.78 -8.31 15.41
C PHE A 317 -2.77 -7.67 16.37
N VAL A 318 -3.22 -6.45 16.01
CA VAL A 318 -4.32 -5.74 16.67
C VAL A 318 -5.45 -5.63 15.65
N CYS A 319 -6.61 -6.21 15.97
CA CYS A 319 -7.83 -5.98 15.21
C CYS A 319 -8.65 -4.89 15.92
N VAL A 320 -8.99 -3.83 15.20
CA VAL A 320 -9.94 -2.82 15.67
C VAL A 320 -11.16 -2.87 14.76
N PHE A 321 -12.35 -3.03 15.36
CA PHE A 321 -13.62 -2.90 14.63
C PHE A 321 -14.51 -1.91 15.37
N THR A 322 -15.29 -1.15 14.62
CA THR A 322 -16.47 -0.47 15.15
C THR A 322 -17.68 -1.38 14.94
N PHE A 323 -18.49 -1.58 15.98
CA PHE A 323 -19.71 -2.37 15.86
C PHE A 323 -20.90 -1.58 16.43
N ASP A 324 -22.04 -1.65 15.74
CA ASP A 324 -23.33 -1.17 16.25
C ASP A 324 -24.03 -2.34 16.95
N THR A 325 -24.25 -2.23 18.26
CA THR A 325 -24.95 -3.25 19.06
C THR A 325 -26.41 -3.47 18.66
N LYS A 326 -26.97 -2.65 17.76
CA LYS A 326 -28.40 -2.64 17.42
C LYS A 326 -28.76 -3.29 16.08
N LYS A 327 -27.78 -3.83 15.35
CA LYS A 327 -27.99 -4.59 14.11
C LYS A 327 -27.25 -5.93 14.15
#